data_AF-A0AAF0UYQ8-F1
#
_entry.id   AF-A0AAF0UYQ8-F1
#
_cell.length_a   1.000
_cell.length_b   1.000
_cell.length_c   1.000
_cell.angle_alpha   90.00
_cell.angle_beta   90.00
_cell.angle_gamma   90.00
#
_symmetry.space_group_name_H-M   'P 1'
#
loop_
_entity.id
_entity.type
_entity.pdbx_description
1 polymer ?
#
loop_
_entity_poly.entity_id
_entity_poly.type
_entity_poly.pdbx_seq_one_letter_code
_entity_poly.pdbx_strand_id
1 'polypeptide(L)'
;MSINMKTLTQAFAKASAKASAVIEKTVQTTVQEVSGLPRALQDYDLLDQIGSAGPGLAWKLYSAKARDGHAVYPNVCVWLLDKRALSEARQRAGLSKTAEDSFFDIIRADAARLVRLRHPGVVHVVQALDESKNGMAMVTEPLFASAANALGDLENIEKVPKELKGMEMGLLEVKHGLLQIAETLDFLHSNARLIHRSISPEESVEVMVVADSHGDGGGEGDGGGDSGYNYNNGGGRMKVVVTDVGGWQWW
;
A
#
# COMPACT_ATOMS: atom_id res chain seq x y z
N MET A 1 -2.20 31.64 0.86
CA MET A 1 -1.24 31.01 1.80
C MET A 1 -1.04 29.59 1.34
N SER A 2 0.15 29.23 0.87
CA SER A 2 0.46 27.86 0.48
C SER A 2 0.40 26.98 1.73
N ILE A 3 -0.49 25.98 1.70
CA ILE A 3 -0.49 24.90 2.69
C ILE A 3 0.89 24.26 2.62
N ASN A 4 1.65 24.23 3.72
CA ASN A 4 2.97 23.60 3.75
C ASN A 4 2.80 22.08 3.74
N MET A 5 2.50 21.55 2.55
CA MET A 5 2.15 20.16 2.32
C MET A 5 3.27 19.22 2.77
N LYS A 6 4.53 19.66 2.67
CA LYS A 6 5.71 18.91 3.15
C LYS A 6 5.66 18.63 4.66
N THR A 7 5.29 19.64 5.46
CA THR A 7 5.16 19.47 6.92
C THR A 7 4.00 18.56 7.29
N LEU A 8 2.90 18.61 6.52
CA LEU A 8 1.75 17.73 6.70
C LEU A 8 2.09 16.28 6.35
N THR A 9 2.74 16.04 5.21
CA THR A 9 3.24 14.72 4.79
C THR A 9 4.17 14.12 5.84
N GLN A 10 5.10 14.90 6.39
CA GLN A 10 6.01 14.43 7.46
C GLN A 10 5.30 14.13 8.78
N ALA A 11 4.31 14.94 9.17
CA ALA A 11 3.53 14.71 10.37
C ALA A 11 2.69 13.42 10.26
N PHE A 12 2.16 13.16 9.06
CA PHE A 12 1.37 11.96 8.76
C PHE A 12 2.24 10.70 8.67
N ALA A 13 3.44 10.78 8.08
CA ALA A 13 4.38 9.66 8.06
C ALA A 13 4.75 9.19 9.48
N LYS A 14 5.04 10.15 10.38
CA LYS A 14 5.33 9.84 11.79
C LYS A 14 4.13 9.27 12.55
N ALA A 15 2.92 9.65 12.13
CA ALA A 15 1.69 9.19 12.76
C ALA A 15 1.29 7.80 12.29
N SER A 16 1.38 7.53 10.99
CA SER A 16 1.11 6.22 10.42
C SER A 16 2.10 5.20 10.98
N ALA A 17 3.40 5.51 11.06
CA ALA A 17 4.42 4.67 11.69
C ALA A 17 4.00 4.14 13.08
N LYS A 18 3.34 4.97 13.90
CA LYS A 18 2.91 4.65 15.28
C LYS A 18 1.51 4.05 15.40
N ALA A 19 0.71 4.08 14.34
CA ALA A 19 -0.71 3.67 14.37
C ALA A 19 -0.91 2.15 14.26
N SER A 20 0.13 1.39 13.87
CA SER A 20 0.08 -0.07 13.67
C SER A 20 -0.50 -0.82 14.88
N ALA A 21 -0.25 -0.35 16.10
CA ALA A 21 -0.74 -0.99 17.33
C ALA A 21 -2.24 -0.82 17.63
N VAL A 22 -2.95 0.14 17.03
CA VAL A 22 -4.36 0.41 17.38
C VAL A 22 -5.31 -0.43 16.54
N ILE A 23 -5.00 -0.63 15.25
CA ILE A 23 -5.88 -1.40 14.35
C ILE A 23 -5.66 -2.91 14.52
N GLU A 24 -4.42 -3.41 14.68
CA GLU A 24 -4.18 -4.83 15.01
C GLU A 24 -4.93 -5.25 16.28
N LYS A 25 -4.97 -4.37 17.28
CA LYS A 25 -5.68 -4.60 18.54
C LYS A 25 -7.21 -4.50 18.41
N THR A 26 -7.70 -3.71 17.46
CA THR A 26 -9.13 -3.61 17.13
C THR A 26 -9.61 -4.83 16.33
N VAL A 27 -8.76 -5.41 15.48
CA VAL A 27 -9.07 -6.67 14.75
C VAL A 27 -9.05 -7.88 15.70
N GLN A 28 -8.19 -7.88 16.71
CA GLN A 28 -8.14 -8.96 17.72
C GLN A 28 -9.20 -8.84 18.83
N THR A 29 -9.83 -7.68 19.01
CA THR A 29 -10.74 -7.44 20.14
C THR A 29 -12.13 -7.05 19.66
N THR A 30 -13.07 -7.98 19.85
CA THR A 30 -14.54 -7.86 19.90
C THR A 30 -15.38 -7.83 18.60
N VAL A 31 -16.26 -8.83 18.55
CA VAL A 31 -17.35 -9.13 17.61
C VAL A 31 -18.51 -8.10 17.67
N GLN A 32 -18.29 -6.88 18.19
CA GLN A 32 -19.38 -5.89 18.42
C GLN A 32 -19.31 -4.61 17.57
N GLU A 33 -18.25 -4.38 16.77
CA GLU A 33 -18.11 -3.19 15.90
C GLU A 33 -18.29 -3.48 14.38
N VAL A 34 -18.89 -4.63 14.04
CA VAL A 34 -18.94 -5.15 12.66
C VAL A 34 -19.69 -4.23 11.67
N SER A 35 -20.57 -3.34 12.12
CA SER A 35 -21.36 -2.47 11.22
C SER A 35 -20.67 -1.17 10.77
N GLY A 36 -19.43 -0.92 11.20
CA GLY A 36 -18.70 0.34 10.91
C GLY A 36 -17.29 0.19 10.34
N LEU A 37 -16.81 -1.03 10.12
CA LEU A 37 -15.49 -1.28 9.53
C LEU A 37 -15.56 -1.26 8.00
N PRO A 38 -14.52 -0.78 7.30
CA PRO A 38 -14.43 -0.91 5.85
C PRO A 38 -14.60 -2.38 5.41
N ARG A 39 -15.26 -2.62 4.28
CA ARG A 39 -15.54 -3.97 3.73
C ARG A 39 -14.29 -4.85 3.62
N ALA A 40 -13.13 -4.26 3.28
CA ALA A 40 -11.87 -5.00 3.24
C ALA A 40 -11.53 -5.71 4.55
N LEU A 41 -11.92 -5.16 5.71
CA LEU A 41 -11.68 -5.79 7.03
C LEU A 41 -12.77 -6.82 7.40
N GLN A 42 -13.87 -6.84 6.65
CA GLN A 42 -14.95 -7.81 6.79
C GLN A 42 -14.69 -9.04 5.90
N ASP A 43 -14.13 -8.82 4.71
CA ASP A 43 -13.95 -9.83 3.67
C ASP A 43 -12.60 -10.59 3.78
N TYR A 44 -11.59 -9.99 4.44
CA TYR A 44 -10.23 -10.53 4.51
C TYR A 44 -9.70 -10.61 5.95
N ASP A 45 -8.90 -11.64 6.22
CA ASP A 45 -8.12 -11.78 7.43
C ASP A 45 -6.73 -11.17 7.24
N LEU A 46 -6.41 -10.14 8.02
CA LEU A 46 -5.11 -9.49 8.00
C LEU A 46 -4.04 -10.37 8.66
N LEU A 47 -2.87 -10.43 8.03
CA LEU A 47 -1.67 -11.10 8.50
C LEU A 47 -0.64 -10.03 8.91
N ASP A 48 0.62 -10.17 8.51
CA ASP A 48 1.68 -9.22 8.85
C ASP A 48 1.62 -7.93 8.02
N GLN A 49 2.05 -6.83 8.63
CA GLN A 49 2.31 -5.58 7.92
C GLN A 49 3.55 -5.75 7.03
N ILE A 50 3.39 -5.54 5.73
CA ILE A 50 4.46 -5.70 4.71
C ILE A 50 5.06 -4.36 4.28
N GLY A 51 4.48 -3.24 4.68
CA GLY A 51 4.99 -1.92 4.34
C GLY A 51 4.06 -0.78 4.69
N SER A 52 4.41 0.40 4.17
CA SER A 52 3.54 1.57 4.07
C SER A 52 3.50 2.04 2.63
N ALA A 53 2.58 2.94 2.27
CA ALA A 53 2.41 3.44 0.90
C ALA A 53 1.84 4.85 0.81
N GLY A 54 2.00 5.43 -0.38
CA GLY A 54 1.35 6.66 -0.83
C GLY A 54 1.75 7.92 -0.05
N PRO A 55 1.02 9.03 -0.26
CA PRO A 55 1.43 10.35 0.24
C PRO A 55 1.59 10.35 1.76
N GLY A 56 2.80 10.68 2.21
CA GLY A 56 3.12 10.73 3.64
C GLY A 56 3.02 9.39 4.34
N LEU A 57 3.23 8.29 3.62
CA LEU A 57 3.19 6.91 4.14
C LEU A 57 1.88 6.61 4.87
N ALA A 58 0.80 7.29 4.47
CA ALA A 58 -0.47 7.24 5.20
C ALA A 58 -1.17 5.89 5.06
N TRP A 59 -0.86 5.15 4.00
CA TRP A 59 -1.31 3.77 3.86
C TRP A 59 -0.40 2.82 4.61
N LYS A 60 -1.01 1.87 5.29
CA LYS A 60 -0.38 0.67 5.82
C LYS A 60 -0.75 -0.51 4.95
N LEU A 61 0.26 -1.28 4.56
CA LEU A 61 0.09 -2.44 3.71
C LEU A 61 0.14 -3.69 4.58
N TYR A 62 -0.90 -4.50 4.50
CA TYR A 62 -0.99 -5.78 5.18
C TYR A 62 -1.15 -6.90 4.15
N SER A 63 -0.35 -7.96 4.30
CA SER A 63 -0.68 -9.23 3.66
C SER A 63 -2.00 -9.73 4.25
N ALA A 64 -2.88 -10.27 3.42
CA ALA A 64 -4.17 -10.75 3.89
C ALA A 64 -4.68 -11.93 3.06
N LYS A 65 -5.54 -12.74 3.67
CA LYS A 65 -6.20 -13.88 3.04
C LYS A 65 -7.69 -13.67 2.98
N ALA A 66 -8.31 -14.03 1.87
CA ALA A 66 -9.77 -13.98 1.73
C ALA A 66 -10.41 -14.96 2.73
N ARG A 67 -11.45 -14.50 3.42
CA ARG A 67 -12.27 -15.35 4.30
C ARG A 67 -13.11 -16.34 3.51
N ASP A 68 -13.52 -15.94 2.30
CA ASP A 68 -14.16 -16.83 1.36
C ASP A 68 -13.12 -17.77 0.72
N GLY A 69 -13.24 -19.07 1.03
CA GLY A 69 -12.39 -20.12 0.47
C GLY A 69 -12.52 -20.32 -1.04
N HIS A 70 -13.52 -19.70 -1.68
CA HIS A 70 -13.73 -19.71 -3.13
C HIS A 70 -13.36 -18.38 -3.81
N ALA A 71 -12.73 -17.45 -3.08
CA ALA A 71 -12.32 -16.17 -3.65
C ALA A 71 -11.35 -16.36 -4.82
N VAL A 72 -11.60 -15.64 -5.92
CA VAL A 72 -10.73 -15.62 -7.11
C VAL A 72 -9.32 -15.14 -6.76
N TYR A 73 -9.21 -14.25 -5.77
CA TYR A 73 -7.95 -13.77 -5.21
C TYR A 73 -7.87 -14.23 -3.74
N PRO A 74 -7.39 -15.46 -3.48
CA PRO A 74 -7.37 -16.01 -2.12
C PRO A 74 -6.40 -15.27 -1.21
N ASN A 75 -5.37 -14.66 -1.79
CA ASN A 75 -4.37 -13.89 -1.07
C ASN A 75 -4.23 -12.52 -1.73
N VAL A 76 -4.15 -11.48 -0.93
CA VAL A 76 -4.24 -10.09 -1.35
C VAL A 76 -3.37 -9.18 -0.49
N CYS A 77 -3.25 -7.92 -0.88
CA CYS A 77 -2.75 -6.86 -0.01
C CYS A 77 -3.88 -5.90 0.37
N VAL A 78 -4.10 -5.72 1.66
CA VAL A 78 -5.05 -4.71 2.19
C VAL A 78 -4.28 -3.44 2.50
N TRP A 79 -4.75 -2.34 1.91
CA TRP A 79 -4.28 -0.99 2.16
C TRP A 79 -5.19 -0.35 3.19
N LEU A 80 -4.62 0.11 4.30
CA LEU A 80 -5.38 0.64 5.42
C LEU A 80 -4.87 2.01 5.84
N LEU A 81 -5.79 2.94 6.05
CA LEU A 81 -5.48 4.28 6.54
C LEU A 81 -6.35 4.58 7.77
N ASP A 82 -5.69 4.97 8.86
CA ASP A 82 -6.32 5.36 10.12
C ASP A 82 -6.57 6.88 10.14
N LYS A 83 -7.82 7.29 10.01
CA LYS A 83 -8.18 8.72 10.05
C LYS A 83 -7.99 9.31 11.43
N ARG A 84 -8.20 8.53 12.49
CA ARG A 84 -8.07 9.01 13.87
C ARG A 84 -6.61 9.35 14.17
N ALA A 85 -5.69 8.44 13.83
CA ALA A 85 -4.26 8.68 14.02
C ALA A 85 -3.77 9.94 13.25
N LEU A 86 -4.26 10.13 12.02
CA LEU A 86 -3.96 11.32 11.23
C LEU A 86 -4.57 12.59 11.81
N SER A 87 -5.79 12.52 12.34
CA SER A 87 -6.43 13.67 12.97
C SER A 87 -5.71 14.11 14.26
N GLU A 88 -5.27 13.15 15.07
CA GLU A 88 -4.46 13.40 16.27
C GLU A 88 -3.08 13.98 15.89
N ALA A 89 -2.47 13.50 14.81
CA ALA A 89 -1.22 14.04 14.29
C ALA A 89 -1.37 15.47 13.77
N ARG A 90 -2.45 15.76 13.04
CA ARG A 90 -2.82 17.11 12.61
C ARG A 90 -2.92 18.05 13.79
N GLN A 91 -3.63 17.64 14.86
CA GLN A 91 -3.78 18.45 16.07
C GLN A 91 -2.43 18.75 16.72
N ARG A 92 -1.56 17.74 16.88
CA ARG A 92 -0.21 17.91 17.44
C ARG A 92 0.69 18.80 16.60
N ALA A 93 0.54 18.75 15.28
CA ALA A 93 1.30 19.57 14.34
C ALA A 93 0.74 20.99 14.16
N GLY A 94 -0.38 21.34 14.80
CA GLY A 94 -1.03 22.64 14.66
C GLY A 94 -1.60 22.90 13.26
N LEU A 95 -1.93 21.85 12.51
CA LEU A 95 -2.40 21.94 11.11
C LEU A 95 -3.92 22.18 11.04
N SER A 96 -4.36 22.87 9.98
CA SER A 96 -5.79 23.18 9.78
C SER A 96 -6.61 21.94 9.40
N LYS A 97 -7.89 21.95 9.77
CA LYS A 97 -8.83 20.89 9.37
C LYS A 97 -8.99 20.82 7.85
N THR A 98 -8.98 21.97 7.17
CA THR A 98 -9.01 22.06 5.71
C THR A 98 -7.86 21.31 5.04
N ALA A 99 -6.65 21.35 5.61
CA ALA A 99 -5.49 20.66 5.06
C ALA A 99 -5.64 19.12 5.17
N GLU A 100 -6.22 18.64 6.26
CA GLU A 100 -6.57 17.21 6.43
C GLU A 100 -7.66 16.78 5.46
N ASP A 101 -8.71 17.58 5.29
CA ASP A 101 -9.80 17.25 4.37
C ASP A 101 -9.31 17.23 2.91
N SER A 102 -8.47 18.19 2.52
CA SER A 102 -7.80 18.19 1.20
C SER A 102 -6.90 16.97 1.00
N PHE A 103 -6.21 16.52 2.06
CA PHE A 103 -5.40 15.31 2.00
C PHE A 103 -6.27 14.06 1.75
N PHE A 104 -7.42 13.94 2.43
CA PHE A 104 -8.36 12.85 2.17
C PHE A 104 -8.98 12.92 0.77
N ASP A 105 -9.24 14.12 0.24
CA ASP A 105 -9.72 14.29 -1.13
C ASP A 105 -8.73 13.78 -2.18
N ILE A 106 -7.43 14.04 -1.97
CA ILE A 106 -6.35 13.51 -2.81
C ILE A 106 -6.38 11.98 -2.79
N ILE A 107 -6.45 11.38 -1.59
CA ILE A 107 -6.46 9.92 -1.42
C ILE A 107 -7.66 9.27 -2.13
N ARG A 108 -8.85 9.86 -2.01
CA ARG A 108 -10.05 9.35 -2.72
C ARG A 108 -9.87 9.43 -4.23
N ALA A 109 -9.35 10.55 -4.72
CA ALA A 109 -9.12 10.75 -6.15
C ALA A 109 -8.08 9.75 -6.70
N ASP A 110 -7.01 9.47 -5.95
CA ASP A 110 -6.00 8.47 -6.28
C ASP A 110 -6.57 7.07 -6.37
N ALA A 111 -7.29 6.63 -5.33
CA ALA A 111 -7.88 5.30 -5.33
C ALA A 111 -8.90 5.14 -6.48
N ALA A 112 -9.71 6.16 -6.76
CA ALA A 112 -10.66 6.14 -7.87
C ALA A 112 -9.97 6.07 -9.25
N ARG A 113 -8.81 6.74 -9.41
CA ARG A 113 -8.00 6.66 -10.62
C ARG A 113 -7.38 5.28 -10.79
N LEU A 114 -6.80 4.73 -9.73
CA LEU A 114 -6.12 3.44 -9.74
C LEU A 114 -7.06 2.31 -10.19
N VAL A 115 -8.33 2.33 -9.73
CA VAL A 115 -9.39 1.38 -10.14
C VAL A 115 -9.66 1.39 -11.65
N ARG A 116 -9.32 2.47 -12.38
CA ARG A 116 -9.60 2.63 -13.81
C ARG A 116 -8.40 2.30 -14.70
N LEU A 117 -7.21 2.17 -14.14
CA LEU A 117 -6.00 1.85 -14.90
C LEU A 117 -5.91 0.33 -15.13
N ARG A 118 -5.58 -0.06 -16.37
CA ARG A 118 -5.48 -1.46 -16.79
C ARG A 118 -4.17 -1.64 -17.56
N HIS A 119 -3.11 -1.94 -16.83
CA HIS A 119 -1.78 -2.16 -17.39
C HIS A 119 -1.01 -3.17 -16.52
N PRO A 120 -0.22 -4.09 -17.10
CA PRO A 120 0.54 -5.08 -16.32
C PRO A 120 1.49 -4.47 -15.30
N GLY A 121 2.03 -3.28 -15.57
CA GLY A 121 2.91 -2.55 -14.66
C GLY A 121 2.20 -1.61 -13.67
N VAL A 122 0.87 -1.54 -13.68
CA VAL A 122 0.09 -0.82 -12.65
C VAL A 122 -0.55 -1.84 -11.72
N VAL A 123 -0.52 -1.56 -10.41
CA VAL A 123 -1.14 -2.43 -9.40
C VAL A 123 -2.63 -2.65 -9.70
N HIS A 124 -3.05 -3.91 -9.69
CA HIS A 124 -4.43 -4.28 -9.90
C HIS A 124 -5.23 -4.15 -8.61
N VAL A 125 -6.31 -3.37 -8.65
CA VAL A 125 -7.25 -3.21 -7.53
C VAL A 125 -8.28 -4.33 -7.57
N VAL A 126 -8.30 -5.16 -6.52
CA VAL A 126 -9.26 -6.26 -6.31
C VAL A 126 -10.55 -5.73 -5.71
N GLN A 127 -10.46 -4.83 -4.72
CA GLN A 127 -11.59 -4.16 -4.09
C GLN A 127 -11.32 -2.66 -4.03
N ALA A 128 -12.24 -1.86 -4.58
CA ALA A 128 -12.14 -0.41 -4.57
C ALA A 128 -12.18 0.15 -3.14
N LEU A 129 -11.78 1.42 -3.00
CA LEU A 129 -11.77 2.14 -1.73
C LEU A 129 -13.15 2.12 -1.07
N ASP A 130 -13.18 1.64 0.16
CA ASP A 130 -14.30 1.78 1.09
C ASP A 130 -13.88 2.66 2.26
N GLU A 131 -14.76 3.58 2.65
CA GLU A 131 -14.48 4.62 3.62
C GLU A 131 -15.48 4.52 4.77
N SER A 132 -14.96 4.39 6.00
CA SER A 132 -15.74 4.47 7.21
C SER A 132 -15.45 5.75 7.98
N LYS A 133 -16.13 5.93 9.12
CA LYS A 133 -15.89 7.07 10.02
C LYS A 133 -14.45 7.10 10.53
N ASN A 134 -13.86 5.93 10.77
CA ASN A 134 -12.58 5.80 11.47
C ASN A 134 -11.41 5.48 10.53
N GLY A 135 -11.67 5.03 9.30
CA GLY A 135 -10.61 4.66 8.38
C GLY A 135 -11.03 4.58 6.92
N MET A 136 -10.07 4.27 6.08
CA MET A 136 -10.20 4.02 4.65
C MET A 136 -9.48 2.72 4.34
N ALA A 137 -10.06 1.87 3.48
CA ALA A 137 -9.40 0.64 3.05
C ALA A 137 -9.67 0.32 1.58
N MET A 138 -8.67 -0.23 0.90
CA MET A 138 -8.81 -0.84 -0.42
C MET A 138 -7.99 -2.12 -0.50
N VAL A 139 -8.25 -2.95 -1.51
CA VAL A 139 -7.58 -4.24 -1.66
C VAL A 139 -6.98 -4.36 -3.05
N THR A 140 -5.72 -4.79 -3.11
CA THR A 140 -5.00 -4.99 -4.36
C THR A 140 -4.57 -6.44 -4.50
N GLU A 141 -4.02 -6.77 -5.67
CA GLU A 141 -3.23 -7.99 -5.84
C GLU A 141 -2.14 -8.10 -4.75
N PRO A 142 -1.69 -9.32 -4.42
CA PRO A 142 -0.73 -9.53 -3.33
C PRO A 142 0.58 -8.79 -3.61
N LEU A 143 1.00 -8.01 -2.62
CA LEU A 143 2.26 -7.28 -2.64
C LEU A 143 3.26 -7.99 -1.73
N PHE A 144 4.53 -7.92 -2.08
CA PHE A 144 5.62 -8.39 -1.25
C PHE A 144 6.13 -7.26 -0.34
N ALA A 145 6.50 -6.13 -0.93
CA ALA A 145 7.06 -4.98 -0.23
C ALA A 145 6.98 -3.72 -1.09
N SER A 146 7.24 -2.56 -0.50
CA SER A 146 7.58 -1.37 -1.30
C SER A 146 9.00 -1.52 -1.88
N ALA A 147 9.31 -0.81 -2.97
CA ALA A 147 10.67 -0.79 -3.51
C ALA A 147 11.68 -0.21 -2.52
N ALA A 148 11.27 0.76 -1.69
CA ALA A 148 12.09 1.29 -0.59
C ALA A 148 12.53 0.17 0.37
N ASN A 149 11.53 -0.62 0.79
CA ASN A 149 11.71 -1.73 1.71
C ASN A 149 12.56 -2.85 1.11
N ALA A 150 12.38 -3.15 -0.18
CA ALA A 150 13.21 -4.11 -0.91
C ALA A 150 14.67 -3.62 -1.12
N LEU A 151 14.89 -2.30 -1.11
CA LEU A 151 16.21 -1.67 -1.17
C LEU A 151 16.87 -1.49 0.21
N GLY A 152 16.22 -1.91 1.29
CA GLY A 152 16.77 -1.91 2.65
C GLY A 152 16.33 -0.75 3.54
N ASP A 153 15.44 0.15 3.07
CA ASP A 153 14.81 1.13 3.96
C ASP A 153 13.65 0.48 4.73
N LEU A 154 13.89 0.19 6.00
CA LEU A 154 12.97 -0.57 6.85
C LEU A 154 12.42 0.26 8.02
N GLU A 155 12.67 1.57 8.07
CA GLU A 155 12.26 2.43 9.20
C GLU A 155 10.74 2.53 9.36
N ASN A 156 9.99 2.26 8.30
CA ASN A 156 8.53 2.31 8.23
C ASN A 156 7.82 1.02 8.66
N ILE A 157 8.56 -0.06 8.94
CA ILE A 157 8.04 -1.37 9.36
C ILE A 157 8.55 -1.69 10.77
N GLU A 158 7.64 -1.82 11.75
CA GLU A 158 8.02 -2.13 13.13
C GLU A 158 8.57 -3.56 13.27
N LYS A 159 7.95 -4.53 12.60
CA LYS A 159 8.34 -5.94 12.59
C LYS A 159 8.75 -6.35 11.18
N VAL A 160 10.03 -6.19 10.87
CA VAL A 160 10.60 -6.53 9.55
C VAL A 160 10.40 -8.02 9.25
N PRO A 161 9.71 -8.37 8.15
CA PRO A 161 9.63 -9.75 7.63
C PRO A 161 11.02 -10.36 7.44
N LYS A 162 11.16 -11.67 7.69
CA LYS A 162 12.47 -12.35 7.61
C LYS A 162 13.04 -12.30 6.19
N GLU A 163 12.17 -12.28 5.20
CA GLU A 163 12.43 -12.29 3.77
C GLU A 163 13.02 -10.95 3.30
N LEU A 164 12.67 -9.84 3.96
CA LEU A 164 13.26 -8.52 3.68
C LEU A 164 14.59 -8.31 4.38
N LYS A 165 14.90 -9.10 5.42
CA LYS A 165 16.10 -8.91 6.23
C LYS A 165 17.33 -9.43 5.50
N GLY A 166 18.16 -8.52 5.01
CA GLY A 166 19.37 -8.87 4.25
C GLY A 166 19.10 -9.19 2.79
N MET A 167 17.94 -8.79 2.27
CA MET A 167 17.65 -8.81 0.84
C MET A 167 18.57 -7.83 0.12
N GLU A 168 19.21 -8.27 -0.95
CA GLU A 168 19.97 -7.43 -1.86
C GLU A 168 19.43 -7.61 -3.27
N MET A 169 19.08 -6.52 -3.94
CA MET A 169 18.70 -6.59 -5.35
C MET A 169 19.93 -6.64 -6.25
N GLY A 170 20.02 -7.67 -7.07
CA GLY A 170 21.06 -7.82 -8.07
C GLY A 170 20.93 -6.80 -9.20
N LEU A 171 22.03 -6.53 -9.90
CA LEU A 171 22.05 -5.57 -11.02
C LEU A 171 21.02 -5.90 -12.12
N LEU A 172 20.74 -7.18 -12.35
CA LEU A 172 19.76 -7.61 -13.33
C LEU A 172 18.33 -7.25 -12.90
N GLU A 173 18.00 -7.46 -11.63
CA GLU A 173 16.70 -7.13 -11.04
C GLU A 173 16.46 -5.62 -11.07
N VAL A 174 17.50 -4.83 -10.74
CA VAL A 174 17.44 -3.36 -10.84
C VAL A 174 17.19 -2.93 -12.29
N LYS A 175 17.91 -3.49 -13.26
CA LYS A 175 17.70 -3.17 -14.69
C LYS A 175 16.30 -3.54 -15.16
N HIS A 176 15.80 -4.71 -14.75
CA HIS A 176 14.46 -5.16 -15.12
C HIS A 176 13.38 -4.30 -14.47
N GLY A 177 13.54 -3.96 -13.19
CA GLY A 177 12.66 -3.06 -12.47
C GLY A 177 12.57 -1.67 -13.10
N LEU A 178 13.71 -1.09 -13.46
CA LEU A 178 13.75 0.20 -14.18
C LEU A 178 13.07 0.13 -15.54
N LEU A 179 13.22 -0.97 -16.27
CA LEU A 179 12.53 -1.18 -17.55
C LEU A 179 11.02 -1.25 -17.35
N GLN A 180 10.54 -2.03 -16.39
CA GLN A 180 9.11 -2.15 -16.07
C GLN A 180 8.51 -0.79 -15.65
N ILE A 181 9.25 0.00 -14.87
CA ILE A 181 8.86 1.38 -14.53
C ILE A 181 8.77 2.22 -15.80
N ALA A 182 9.77 2.19 -16.69
CA ALA A 182 9.76 2.96 -17.93
C ALA A 182 8.57 2.62 -18.85
N GLU A 183 8.27 1.33 -19.04
CA GLU A 183 7.12 0.87 -19.81
C GLU A 183 5.79 1.31 -19.19
N THR A 184 5.72 1.27 -17.85
CA THR A 184 4.53 1.75 -17.13
C THR A 184 4.33 3.25 -17.29
N LEU A 185 5.41 4.04 -17.27
CA LEU A 185 5.34 5.47 -17.49
C LEU A 185 4.93 5.83 -18.91
N ASP A 186 5.42 5.09 -19.90
CA ASP A 186 4.97 5.28 -21.28
C ASP A 186 3.46 5.06 -21.40
N PHE A 187 2.93 3.98 -20.81
CA PHE A 187 1.48 3.77 -20.75
C PHE A 187 0.74 4.93 -20.05
N LEU A 188 1.24 5.41 -18.90
CA LEU A 188 0.61 6.49 -18.16
C LEU A 188 0.55 7.78 -18.99
N HIS A 189 1.64 8.14 -19.67
CA HIS A 189 1.70 9.35 -20.49
C HIS A 189 0.89 9.21 -21.79
N SER A 190 1.15 8.13 -22.54
CA SER A 190 0.66 7.94 -23.90
C SER A 190 -0.80 7.51 -23.95
N ASN A 191 -1.26 6.69 -23.00
CA ASN A 191 -2.61 6.13 -23.00
C ASN A 191 -3.51 6.74 -21.92
N ALA A 192 -3.02 6.83 -20.68
CA ALA A 192 -3.82 7.34 -19.58
C ALA A 192 -3.87 8.87 -19.52
N ARG A 193 -2.95 9.56 -20.21
CA ARG A 193 -2.75 11.02 -20.16
C ARG A 193 -2.54 11.52 -18.72
N LEU A 194 -1.81 10.74 -17.94
CA LEU A 194 -1.47 11.03 -16.55
C LEU A 194 0.04 11.19 -16.42
N ILE A 195 0.45 12.21 -15.69
CA ILE A 195 1.85 12.37 -15.28
C ILE A 195 1.94 11.87 -13.84
N HIS A 196 2.86 10.95 -13.58
CA HIS A 196 3.02 10.30 -12.26
C HIS A 196 3.48 11.30 -11.18
N ARG A 197 4.41 12.21 -11.52
CA ARG A 197 4.87 13.37 -10.70
C ARG A 197 5.54 13.08 -9.35
N SER A 198 5.75 11.83 -8.97
CA SER A 198 6.35 11.45 -7.67
C SER A 198 7.33 10.28 -7.75
N ILE A 199 8.03 10.11 -8.87
CA ILE A 199 9.09 9.09 -8.98
C ILE A 199 10.34 9.56 -8.24
N SER A 200 10.54 9.07 -7.02
CA SER A 200 11.78 9.26 -6.26
C SER A 200 12.16 7.96 -5.54
N PRO A 201 13.46 7.61 -5.46
CA PRO A 201 13.95 6.54 -4.60
C PRO A 201 13.73 6.81 -3.11
N GLU A 202 13.56 8.06 -2.70
CA GLU A 202 13.31 8.46 -1.30
C GLU A 202 11.80 8.47 -0.97
N GLU A 203 10.95 8.72 -1.97
CA GLU A 203 9.48 8.60 -1.90
C GLU A 203 9.04 7.28 -2.59
N SER A 204 9.92 6.27 -2.62
CA SER A 204 9.82 4.97 -3.33
C SER A 204 8.73 4.03 -2.78
N VAL A 205 7.80 4.62 -2.08
CA VAL A 205 6.67 4.03 -1.39
C VAL A 205 5.42 4.00 -2.30
N GLU A 206 5.59 4.40 -3.56
CA GLU A 206 4.64 4.24 -4.66
C GLU A 206 5.00 3.11 -5.63
N VAL A 207 6.26 2.67 -5.63
CA VAL A 207 6.66 1.47 -6.38
C VAL A 207 6.50 0.27 -5.47
N MET A 208 5.68 -0.67 -5.90
CA MET A 208 5.36 -1.89 -5.18
C MET A 208 5.99 -3.08 -5.86
N VAL A 209 6.60 -3.95 -5.09
CA VAL A 209 7.03 -5.26 -5.56
C VAL A 209 5.85 -6.21 -5.39
N VAL A 210 5.35 -6.73 -6.51
CA VAL A 210 4.27 -7.73 -6.51
C VAL A 210 4.87 -9.10 -6.24
N ALA A 211 4.22 -9.85 -5.35
CA ALA A 211 4.58 -11.24 -5.07
C ALA A 211 4.21 -12.12 -6.26
N ASP A 212 5.14 -12.91 -6.79
CA ASP A 212 4.82 -13.87 -7.83
C ASP A 212 4.29 -15.17 -7.22
N SER A 213 3.14 -15.61 -7.71
CA SER A 213 2.50 -16.86 -7.31
C SER A 213 2.79 -17.93 -8.35
N HIS A 214 4.06 -18.30 -8.54
CA HIS A 214 4.35 -19.54 -9.24
C HIS A 214 3.99 -20.69 -8.30
N GLY A 215 2.85 -21.34 -8.59
CA GLY A 215 2.35 -22.46 -7.81
C GLY A 215 3.36 -23.59 -7.81
N ASP A 216 3.77 -24.01 -6.61
CA ASP A 216 4.33 -25.34 -6.40
C ASP A 216 3.37 -26.12 -5.49
N GLY A 217 3.11 -27.35 -5.90
CA GLY A 217 1.97 -28.14 -5.44
C GLY A 217 2.12 -28.71 -4.03
N GLY A 218 0.97 -29.16 -3.50
CA GLY A 218 0.83 -30.29 -2.59
C GLY A 218 1.83 -30.40 -1.43
N GLY A 219 1.47 -29.82 -0.28
CA GLY A 219 2.03 -30.19 1.02
C GLY A 219 0.92 -30.27 2.06
N GLU A 220 0.46 -31.48 2.36
CA GLU A 220 -0.26 -31.78 3.60
C GLU A 220 0.70 -31.74 4.78
N GLY A 221 0.29 -31.11 5.89
CA GLY A 221 1.01 -31.04 7.17
C GLY A 221 2.05 -29.91 7.18
N ASP A 222 2.15 -29.03 8.17
CA ASP A 222 1.81 -29.12 9.58
C ASP A 222 1.60 -27.68 10.11
N GLY A 223 0.98 -27.50 11.27
CA GLY A 223 0.62 -26.18 11.82
C GLY A 223 1.81 -25.24 12.01
N GLY A 224 2.04 -24.35 11.04
CA GLY A 224 2.97 -23.23 11.09
C GLY A 224 2.64 -22.24 9.98
N GLY A 225 2.37 -20.98 10.35
CA GLY A 225 1.90 -19.94 9.43
C GLY A 225 2.99 -19.44 8.48
N ASP A 226 3.42 -20.28 7.53
CA ASP A 226 4.18 -19.83 6.36
C ASP A 226 3.18 -19.47 5.26
N SER A 227 3.14 -18.17 4.93
CA SER A 227 2.49 -17.69 3.71
C SER A 227 3.15 -18.41 2.53
N GLY A 228 2.40 -19.24 1.80
CA GLY A 228 2.87 -20.09 0.68
C GLY A 228 3.36 -19.33 -0.56
N TYR A 229 3.99 -18.18 -0.37
CA TYR A 229 4.62 -17.35 -1.37
C TYR A 229 6.12 -17.57 -1.32
N ASN A 230 6.68 -18.06 -2.43
CA ASN A 230 8.12 -18.22 -2.54
C ASN A 230 8.75 -16.88 -2.96
N TYR A 231 9.01 -16.02 -1.98
CA TYR A 231 9.58 -14.68 -2.19
C TYR A 231 11.08 -14.70 -2.54
N ASN A 232 11.77 -15.81 -2.29
CA ASN A 232 13.24 -15.93 -2.42
C ASN A 232 13.73 -16.13 -3.86
N ASN A 233 12.85 -16.20 -4.85
CA ASN A 233 13.22 -16.61 -6.20
C ASN A 233 13.21 -15.44 -7.20
N GLY A 234 13.82 -14.29 -6.86
CA GLY A 234 14.27 -13.22 -7.78
C GLY A 234 13.30 -12.68 -8.86
N GLY A 235 12.01 -13.04 -8.80
CA GLY A 235 11.06 -12.90 -9.91
C GLY A 235 9.94 -11.88 -9.66
N GLY A 236 10.02 -11.11 -8.57
CA GLY A 236 9.02 -10.10 -8.24
C GLY A 236 8.89 -9.06 -9.36
N ARG A 237 7.68 -8.85 -9.87
CA ARG A 237 7.41 -7.78 -10.84
C ARG A 237 7.25 -6.45 -10.08
N MET A 238 7.99 -5.43 -10.49
CA MET A 238 7.79 -4.07 -9.99
C MET A 238 6.58 -3.47 -10.68
N LYS A 239 5.66 -2.95 -9.87
CA LYS A 239 4.48 -2.23 -10.34
C LYS A 239 4.42 -0.86 -9.68
N VAL A 240 3.82 0.07 -10.41
CA VAL A 240 3.68 1.46 -9.95
C VAL A 240 2.26 1.68 -9.46
N VAL A 241 2.15 2.39 -8.34
CA VAL A 241 0.92 2.96 -7.83
C VAL A 241 0.92 4.43 -8.20
N VAL A 242 -0.20 4.92 -8.75
CA VAL A 242 -0.33 6.32 -9.16
C VAL A 242 -0.89 7.10 -7.99
N THR A 243 -0.10 7.97 -7.38
CA THR A 243 -0.60 8.91 -6.36
C THR A 243 -0.33 10.35 -6.77
N ASP A 244 -1.34 11.21 -6.66
CA ASP A 244 -1.33 12.57 -7.17
C ASP A 244 -0.96 13.55 -6.06
N VAL A 245 0.33 13.86 -5.94
CA VAL A 245 0.76 14.96 -5.07
C VAL A 245 0.78 16.29 -5.84
N GLY A 246 -0.40 16.69 -6.34
CA GLY A 246 -0.73 18.11 -6.54
C GLY A 246 -1.17 18.53 -7.94
N GLY A 247 -2.48 18.68 -8.12
CA GLY A 247 -3.08 19.70 -9.00
C GLY A 247 -2.89 19.49 -10.50
N TRP A 248 -3.93 19.01 -11.17
CA TRP A 248 -4.03 18.93 -12.62
C TRP A 248 -3.68 20.25 -13.30
N GLN A 249 -2.53 20.32 -13.96
CA GLN A 249 -2.33 21.27 -15.07
C GLN A 249 -2.44 20.45 -16.35
N TRP A 250 -3.61 20.56 -16.98
CA TRP A 250 -3.78 20.20 -18.38
C TRP A 250 -3.10 21.30 -19.21
N TRP A 251 -2.22 20.93 -20.14
CA TRP A 251 -1.94 21.77 -21.31
C TRP A 251 -2.98 21.46 -22.38
#